data_AF-A0A5J6SJZ1-F1
#
_entry.id   AF-A0A5J6SJZ1-F1
#
_cell.length_a   1.000
_cell.length_b   1.000
_cell.length_c   1.000
_cell.angle_alpha   90.00
_cell.angle_beta   90.00
_cell.angle_gamma   90.00
#
_symmetry.space_group_name_H-M   'P 1'
#
loop_
_entity.id
_entity.type
_entity.pdbx_description
1 polymer ?
#
loop_
_entity_poly.entity_id
_entity_poly.type
_entity_poly.pdbx_seq_one_letter_code
_entity_poly.pdbx_strand_id
1 'polypeptide(L)'
;MNKRFIKQTTAAVLLTTSVLSFSPVAFGASTSVDQSISKVKLELSKATTHYVNPALDGKLASVDTLYTALNSVKKNYQNAVKEIKSSKLSQKEKDAKLKEIETLYNEKVTKGLAPYIDAYNYATKYLDPLLADIKAAEAKNDFAAVEKAYHELSYQLKGRTAILYRFSGKASRDLLLDKYKQPSDQKRDELMVPVTIYMKLVEVEKLVKEGKLDEAKKVLETIQALVEQLPTTGTSSFVKELVKTVDKVTEVVAPVAPVTPPAAGGGGGGGGGETSQTGNDLLKAALEKQIQAGNASGDVLVSLSGKTFTVKVKKAESTLGSFTNAAKPVFAAFKGNTVVNSVVVKYIAGGNDVIISNSNVNSDQDFEVVISKALAQVGLKEDSTLDILIDHDVTFEVKGTIDGKSFDDKYTFSFKENK
;
A
#
# COMPACT_ATOMS: atom_id res chain seq x y z
N MET A 1 6.60 -71.06 -0.05
CA MET A 1 5.48 -70.57 -0.87
C MET A 1 4.84 -69.37 -0.17
N ASN A 2 4.75 -68.26 -0.91
CA ASN A 2 3.88 -67.09 -0.78
C ASN A 2 3.82 -66.24 0.49
N LYS A 3 4.64 -65.18 0.42
CA LYS A 3 4.50 -63.83 0.99
C LYS A 3 3.08 -63.23 0.79
N ARG A 4 2.55 -62.51 1.78
CA ARG A 4 1.68 -61.36 1.54
C ARG A 4 2.07 -60.19 2.45
N PHE A 5 2.58 -59.16 1.78
CA PHE A 5 3.02 -57.88 2.30
C PHE A 5 1.83 -57.00 2.68
N ILE A 6 1.97 -56.35 3.84
CA ILE A 6 1.23 -55.18 4.28
C ILE A 6 1.53 -54.03 3.31
N LYS A 7 0.49 -53.47 2.67
CA LYS A 7 0.59 -52.23 1.88
C LYS A 7 0.17 -51.06 2.76
N GLN A 8 1.14 -50.41 3.40
CA GLN A 8 1.00 -49.02 3.85
C GLN A 8 1.46 -48.12 2.70
N THR A 9 0.53 -47.44 2.07
CA THR A 9 0.79 -46.43 1.03
C THR A 9 1.14 -45.11 1.71
N THR A 10 2.40 -44.97 2.14
CA THR A 10 2.99 -43.67 2.42
C THR A 10 3.30 -43.03 1.07
N ALA A 11 2.40 -42.16 0.59
CA ALA A 11 2.68 -41.31 -0.56
C ALA A 11 3.72 -40.26 -0.16
N ALA A 12 4.99 -40.62 -0.23
CA ALA A 12 6.07 -39.65 -0.23
C ALA A 12 5.96 -38.85 -1.55
N VAL A 13 5.40 -37.64 -1.47
CA VAL A 13 5.55 -36.62 -2.50
C VAL A 13 7.01 -36.16 -2.47
N LEU A 14 7.89 -36.97 -3.07
CA LEU A 14 9.21 -36.54 -3.47
C LEU A 14 9.03 -35.65 -4.71
N LEU A 15 8.81 -34.35 -4.49
CA LEU A 15 9.17 -33.33 -5.46
C LEU A 15 10.69 -33.35 -5.59
N THR A 16 11.21 -34.32 -6.35
CA THR A 16 12.58 -34.26 -6.86
C THR A 16 12.64 -33.10 -7.84
N THR A 17 13.03 -31.93 -7.34
CA THR A 17 13.62 -30.85 -8.12
C THR A 17 14.92 -31.37 -8.70
N SER A 18 14.82 -32.16 -9.77
CA SER A 18 15.96 -32.50 -10.60
C SER A 18 16.38 -31.24 -11.33
N VAL A 19 17.26 -30.47 -10.70
CA VAL A 19 18.17 -29.54 -11.37
C VAL A 19 18.99 -30.39 -12.32
N LEU A 20 18.50 -30.55 -13.54
CA LEU A 20 19.28 -31.17 -14.61
C LEU A 20 20.28 -30.13 -15.11
N SER A 21 21.42 -30.07 -14.41
CA SER A 21 22.68 -29.54 -14.92
C SER A 21 23.17 -30.47 -16.05
N PHE A 22 22.73 -30.21 -17.28
CA PHE A 22 23.31 -30.87 -18.44
C PHE A 22 24.53 -30.10 -18.93
N SER A 23 25.70 -30.72 -18.75
CA SER A 23 26.91 -30.43 -19.52
C SER A 23 26.62 -30.56 -21.04
N PRO A 24 27.34 -29.84 -21.90
CA PRO A 24 27.16 -29.92 -23.35
C PRO A 24 27.73 -31.26 -23.84
N VAL A 25 26.94 -32.32 -23.79
CA VAL A 25 27.31 -33.58 -24.43
C VAL A 25 27.22 -33.37 -25.93
N ALA A 26 28.39 -33.36 -26.56
CA ALA A 26 28.57 -33.43 -28.00
C ALA A 26 27.79 -34.65 -28.55
N PHE A 27 26.72 -34.38 -29.30
CA PHE A 27 26.05 -35.37 -30.15
C PHE A 27 26.23 -34.98 -31.61
N GLY A 28 27.01 -35.81 -32.32
CA GLY A 28 26.92 -36.15 -33.75
C GLY A 28 26.68 -35.04 -34.78
N ALA A 29 27.65 -34.87 -35.69
CA ALA A 29 27.68 -33.93 -36.81
C ALA A 29 26.68 -34.25 -37.96
N SER A 30 25.39 -34.34 -37.67
CA SER A 30 24.31 -34.09 -38.64
C SER A 30 23.01 -33.70 -37.92
N THR A 31 22.92 -32.46 -37.43
CA THR A 31 21.64 -31.92 -36.97
C THR A 31 20.76 -31.66 -38.18
N SER A 32 19.65 -32.41 -38.31
CA SER A 32 18.61 -32.03 -39.25
C SER A 32 18.04 -30.67 -38.84
N VAL A 33 17.56 -29.89 -39.81
CA VAL A 33 16.91 -28.58 -39.58
C VAL A 33 15.80 -28.71 -38.51
N ASP A 34 15.10 -29.83 -38.49
CA ASP A 34 14.04 -30.11 -37.50
C ASP A 34 14.57 -30.32 -36.08
N GLN A 35 15.75 -30.91 -35.91
CA GLN A 35 16.38 -31.04 -34.60
C GLN A 35 16.82 -29.67 -34.06
N SER A 36 17.39 -28.82 -34.92
CA SER A 36 17.77 -27.45 -34.56
C SER A 36 16.55 -26.61 -34.17
N ILE A 37 15.45 -26.73 -34.91
CA ILE A 37 14.18 -26.08 -34.58
C ILE A 37 13.60 -26.60 -33.25
N SER A 38 13.64 -27.91 -33.03
CA SER A 38 13.11 -28.49 -31.78
C SER A 38 13.91 -28.03 -30.56
N LYS A 39 15.25 -27.94 -30.68
CA LYS A 39 16.13 -27.40 -29.65
C LYS A 39 15.80 -25.95 -29.33
N VAL A 40 15.68 -25.09 -30.36
CA VAL A 40 15.39 -23.67 -30.12
C VAL A 40 13.99 -23.47 -29.54
N LYS A 41 12.99 -24.24 -29.97
CA LYS A 41 11.65 -24.20 -29.38
C LYS A 41 11.69 -24.53 -27.89
N LEU A 42 12.41 -25.58 -27.50
CA LEU A 42 12.56 -25.96 -26.10
C LEU A 42 13.23 -24.85 -25.28
N GLU A 43 14.28 -24.22 -25.81
CA GLU A 43 14.97 -23.11 -25.15
C GLU A 43 14.06 -21.88 -25.00
N LEU A 44 13.32 -21.52 -26.05
CA LEU A 44 12.35 -20.42 -26.01
C LEU A 44 11.24 -20.68 -25.00
N SER A 45 10.69 -21.90 -24.95
CA SER A 45 9.68 -22.28 -23.95
C SER A 45 10.19 -22.18 -22.51
N LYS A 46 11.50 -22.37 -22.30
CA LYS A 46 12.16 -22.24 -20.99
C LYS A 46 12.58 -20.80 -20.65
N ALA A 47 12.54 -19.85 -21.59
CA ALA A 47 13.04 -18.49 -21.38
C ALA A 47 12.39 -17.80 -20.16
N THR A 48 11.07 -17.96 -19.96
CA THR A 48 10.37 -17.36 -18.81
C THR A 48 10.63 -18.09 -17.49
N THR A 49 11.02 -19.37 -17.53
CA THR A 49 11.29 -20.16 -16.32
C THR A 49 12.49 -19.63 -15.53
N HIS A 50 13.40 -18.90 -16.18
CA HIS A 50 14.54 -18.26 -15.54
C HIS A 50 14.14 -17.25 -14.45
N TYR A 51 12.95 -16.66 -14.53
CA TYR A 51 12.45 -15.75 -13.50
C TYR A 51 11.19 -16.26 -12.79
N VAL A 52 10.41 -17.14 -13.42
CA VAL A 52 9.23 -17.73 -12.80
C VAL A 52 9.62 -18.73 -11.73
N ASN A 53 10.53 -19.66 -12.00
CA ASN A 53 10.86 -20.74 -11.05
C ASN A 53 11.47 -20.19 -9.75
N PRO A 54 12.48 -19.30 -9.78
CA PRO A 54 13.01 -18.71 -8.54
C PRO A 54 11.94 -17.97 -7.76
N ALA A 55 11.00 -17.30 -8.44
CA ALA A 55 9.93 -16.55 -7.78
C ALA A 55 8.92 -17.45 -7.06
N LEU A 56 8.71 -18.68 -7.52
CA LEU A 56 7.89 -19.65 -6.78
C LEU A 56 8.55 -20.04 -5.45
N ASP A 57 9.88 -19.98 -5.38
CA ASP A 57 10.65 -20.17 -4.15
C ASP A 57 10.82 -18.86 -3.34
N GLY A 58 10.09 -17.80 -3.69
CA GLY A 58 10.19 -16.49 -3.04
C GLY A 58 11.47 -15.71 -3.37
N LYS A 59 12.20 -16.09 -4.42
CA LYS A 59 13.50 -15.50 -4.77
C LYS A 59 13.47 -14.80 -6.12
N LEU A 60 14.17 -13.68 -6.22
CA LEU A 60 14.43 -13.05 -7.52
C LEU A 60 15.74 -13.58 -8.10
N ALA A 61 15.71 -14.01 -9.36
CA ALA A 61 16.92 -14.34 -10.10
C ALA A 61 17.82 -13.11 -10.26
N SER A 62 19.14 -13.29 -10.25
CA SER A 62 20.07 -12.17 -10.46
C SER A 62 19.99 -11.64 -11.89
N VAL A 63 20.16 -10.32 -12.05
CA VAL A 63 20.07 -9.67 -13.36
C VAL A 63 21.06 -10.23 -14.37
N ASP A 64 22.26 -10.62 -13.93
CA ASP A 64 23.28 -11.20 -14.79
C ASP A 64 22.84 -12.55 -15.37
N THR A 65 22.26 -13.42 -14.55
CA THR A 65 21.75 -14.73 -15.02
C THR A 65 20.63 -14.56 -16.04
N LEU A 66 19.79 -13.55 -15.88
CA LEU A 66 18.71 -13.23 -16.82
C LEU A 66 19.27 -12.71 -18.15
N TYR A 67 20.28 -11.84 -18.12
CA TYR A 67 20.94 -11.37 -19.34
C TYR A 67 21.70 -12.49 -20.06
N THR A 68 22.37 -13.38 -19.34
CA THR A 68 22.99 -14.57 -19.92
C THR A 68 21.96 -15.43 -20.65
N ALA A 69 20.81 -15.70 -20.01
CA ALA A 69 19.71 -16.43 -20.62
C ALA A 69 19.15 -15.71 -21.86
N LEU A 70 18.87 -14.40 -21.75
CA LEU A 70 18.35 -13.60 -22.86
C LEU A 70 19.29 -13.63 -24.08
N ASN A 71 20.58 -13.47 -23.86
CA ASN A 71 21.58 -13.46 -24.92
C ASN A 71 21.75 -14.84 -25.57
N SER A 72 21.72 -15.92 -24.77
CA SER A 72 21.72 -17.30 -25.30
C SER A 72 20.52 -17.53 -26.22
N VAL A 73 19.31 -17.24 -25.71
CA VAL A 73 18.06 -17.47 -26.44
C VAL A 73 18.03 -16.65 -27.74
N LYS A 74 18.45 -15.37 -27.70
CA LYS A 74 18.53 -14.51 -28.89
C LYS A 74 19.48 -15.07 -29.94
N LYS A 75 20.67 -15.51 -29.53
CA LYS A 75 21.67 -16.09 -30.43
C LYS A 75 21.16 -17.37 -31.08
N ASN A 76 20.57 -18.26 -30.29
CA ASN A 76 20.09 -19.56 -30.79
C ASN A 76 18.86 -19.39 -31.69
N TYR A 77 17.96 -18.46 -31.40
CA TYR A 77 16.89 -18.03 -32.30
C TYR A 77 17.43 -17.55 -33.64
N GLN A 78 18.39 -16.61 -33.64
CA GLN A 78 18.98 -16.09 -34.87
C GLN A 78 19.68 -17.17 -35.71
N ASN A 79 20.36 -18.12 -35.05
CA ASN A 79 20.99 -19.24 -35.72
C ASN A 79 19.94 -20.16 -36.38
N ALA A 80 18.86 -20.50 -35.67
CA ALA A 80 17.77 -21.30 -36.23
C ALA A 80 17.10 -20.60 -37.42
N VAL A 81 16.87 -19.29 -37.34
CA VAL A 81 16.33 -18.50 -38.48
C VAL A 81 17.25 -18.59 -39.69
N LYS A 82 18.58 -18.48 -39.52
CA LYS A 82 19.55 -18.59 -40.60
C LYS A 82 19.53 -19.99 -41.22
N GLU A 83 19.50 -21.03 -40.39
CA GLU A 83 19.47 -22.43 -40.82
C GLU A 83 18.20 -22.78 -41.59
N ILE A 84 17.02 -22.30 -41.15
CA ILE A 84 15.76 -22.48 -41.90
C ILE A 84 15.87 -21.81 -43.28
N LYS A 85 16.39 -20.58 -43.34
CA LYS A 85 16.50 -19.83 -44.60
C LYS A 85 17.46 -20.50 -45.59
N SER A 86 18.60 -21.02 -45.12
CA SER A 86 19.61 -21.71 -45.94
C SER A 86 19.28 -23.18 -46.24
N SER A 87 18.25 -23.75 -45.61
CA SER A 87 17.84 -25.13 -45.83
C SER A 87 17.30 -25.39 -47.25
N LYS A 88 17.27 -26.68 -47.62
CA LYS A 88 16.68 -27.17 -48.88
C LYS A 88 15.15 -27.36 -48.82
N LEU A 89 14.49 -26.90 -47.75
CA LEU A 89 13.04 -26.99 -47.58
C LEU A 89 12.31 -26.17 -48.64
N SER A 90 11.05 -26.54 -48.93
CA SER A 90 10.19 -25.71 -49.77
C SER A 90 9.91 -24.36 -49.11
N GLN A 91 9.58 -23.34 -49.90
CA GLN A 91 9.29 -22.00 -49.37
C GLN A 91 8.14 -22.02 -48.34
N LYS A 92 7.09 -22.80 -48.63
CA LYS A 92 5.94 -22.96 -47.72
C LYS A 92 6.34 -23.56 -46.35
N GLU A 93 7.25 -24.53 -46.34
CA GLU A 93 7.76 -25.13 -45.10
C GLU A 93 8.66 -24.16 -44.33
N LYS A 94 9.49 -23.38 -45.03
CA LYS A 94 10.32 -22.33 -44.41
C LYS A 94 9.43 -21.30 -43.71
N ASP A 95 8.41 -20.81 -44.39
CA ASP A 95 7.50 -19.79 -43.84
C ASP A 95 6.73 -20.31 -42.62
N ALA A 96 6.26 -21.56 -42.68
CA ALA A 96 5.57 -22.19 -41.55
C ALA A 96 6.50 -22.33 -40.32
N LYS A 97 7.73 -22.81 -40.50
CA LYS A 97 8.71 -23.00 -39.42
C LYS A 97 9.19 -21.68 -38.83
N LEU A 98 9.44 -20.67 -39.67
CA LEU A 98 9.80 -19.32 -39.25
C LEU A 98 8.69 -18.70 -38.40
N LYS A 99 7.43 -18.77 -38.86
CA LYS A 99 6.27 -18.26 -38.12
C LYS A 99 6.13 -18.93 -36.76
N GLU A 100 6.36 -20.24 -36.69
CA GLU A 100 6.29 -20.99 -35.43
C GLU A 100 7.33 -20.50 -34.41
N ILE A 101 8.60 -20.44 -34.79
CA ILE A 101 9.65 -19.99 -33.86
C ILE A 101 9.54 -18.50 -33.53
N GLU A 102 9.08 -17.66 -34.47
CA GLU A 102 8.86 -16.23 -34.26
C GLU A 102 7.71 -15.99 -33.27
N THR A 103 6.61 -16.75 -33.39
CA THR A 103 5.49 -16.66 -32.45
C THR A 103 5.95 -16.97 -31.03
N LEU A 104 6.71 -18.05 -30.86
CA LEU A 104 7.21 -18.47 -29.56
C LEU A 104 8.25 -17.49 -28.99
N TYR A 105 9.14 -16.96 -29.84
CA TYR A 105 10.09 -15.91 -29.45
C TYR A 105 9.37 -14.65 -28.99
N ASN A 106 8.36 -14.21 -29.73
CA ASN A 106 7.58 -13.03 -29.37
C ASN A 106 6.83 -13.22 -28.04
N GLU A 107 6.27 -14.40 -27.80
CA GLU A 107 5.57 -14.70 -26.55
C GLU A 107 6.52 -14.79 -25.35
N LYS A 108 7.57 -15.60 -25.45
CA LYS A 108 8.41 -15.96 -24.29
C LYS A 108 9.57 -14.99 -24.05
N VAL A 109 10.08 -14.36 -25.10
CA VAL A 109 11.23 -13.45 -25.01
C VAL A 109 10.76 -12.00 -25.07
N THR A 110 10.11 -11.59 -26.17
CA THR A 110 9.72 -10.19 -26.39
C THR A 110 8.66 -9.71 -25.40
N LYS A 111 7.67 -10.56 -25.06
CA LYS A 111 6.62 -10.26 -24.08
C LYS A 111 6.84 -10.88 -22.68
N GLY A 112 7.88 -11.69 -22.53
CA GLY A 112 8.19 -12.43 -21.31
C GLY A 112 9.48 -11.94 -20.66
N LEU A 113 10.58 -12.62 -20.99
CA LEU A 113 11.89 -12.42 -20.34
C LEU A 113 12.42 -10.97 -20.47
N ALA A 114 12.30 -10.34 -21.64
CA ALA A 114 12.84 -8.99 -21.82
C ALA A 114 12.11 -7.93 -20.98
N PRO A 115 10.76 -7.82 -20.99
CA PRO A 115 10.05 -6.89 -20.11
C PRO A 115 10.24 -7.19 -18.62
N TYR A 116 10.48 -8.45 -18.23
CA TYR A 116 10.85 -8.77 -16.85
C TYR A 116 12.21 -8.17 -16.46
N ILE A 117 13.22 -8.30 -17.34
CA ILE A 117 14.53 -7.67 -17.13
C ILE A 117 14.40 -6.14 -17.04
N ASP A 118 13.56 -5.53 -17.88
CA ASP A 118 13.29 -4.09 -17.82
C ASP A 118 12.64 -3.69 -16.49
N ALA A 119 11.68 -4.48 -16.00
CA ALA A 119 11.03 -4.28 -14.70
C ALA A 119 12.02 -4.40 -13.54
N TYR A 120 12.89 -5.42 -13.57
CA TYR A 120 13.93 -5.63 -12.58
C TYR A 120 14.90 -4.44 -12.56
N ASN A 121 15.41 -4.05 -13.72
CA ASN A 121 16.31 -2.89 -13.86
C ASN A 121 15.65 -1.59 -13.41
N TYR A 122 14.36 -1.40 -13.74
CA TYR A 122 13.63 -0.24 -13.29
C TYR A 122 13.62 -0.17 -11.75
N ALA A 123 13.28 -1.27 -11.10
CA ALA A 123 13.26 -1.35 -9.64
C ALA A 123 14.64 -1.09 -9.03
N THR A 124 15.69 -1.80 -9.46
CA THR A 124 17.01 -1.72 -8.82
C THR A 124 17.85 -0.51 -9.20
N LYS A 125 17.61 0.09 -10.37
CA LYS A 125 18.37 1.27 -10.81
C LYS A 125 17.70 2.60 -10.50
N TYR A 126 16.39 2.61 -10.27
CA TYR A 126 15.65 3.85 -10.03
C TYR A 126 14.93 3.88 -8.69
N LEU A 127 14.34 2.78 -8.20
CA LEU A 127 13.62 2.82 -6.92
C LEU A 127 14.55 2.64 -5.72
N ASP A 128 15.39 1.60 -5.74
CA ASP A 128 16.33 1.30 -4.65
C ASP A 128 17.31 2.45 -4.35
N PRO A 129 17.99 3.05 -5.35
CA PRO A 129 18.94 4.12 -5.07
C PRO A 129 18.26 5.36 -4.51
N LEU A 130 17.08 5.73 -5.04
CA LEU A 130 16.33 6.88 -4.52
C LEU A 130 15.88 6.65 -3.07
N LEU A 131 15.48 5.42 -2.71
CA LEU A 131 15.18 5.09 -1.32
C LEU A 131 16.42 5.19 -0.42
N ALA A 132 17.60 4.78 -0.91
CA ALA A 132 18.85 4.92 -0.18
C ALA A 132 19.26 6.39 -0.02
N ASP A 133 19.13 7.19 -1.08
CA ASP A 133 19.45 8.62 -1.08
C ASP A 133 18.54 9.38 -0.12
N ILE A 134 17.23 9.09 -0.11
CA ILE A 134 16.28 9.63 0.86
C ILE A 134 16.74 9.33 2.29
N LYS A 135 17.02 8.06 2.61
CA LYS A 135 17.46 7.67 3.96
C LYS A 135 18.76 8.35 4.37
N ALA A 136 19.71 8.47 3.45
CA ALA A 136 20.98 9.15 3.70
C ALA A 136 20.80 10.65 3.93
N ALA A 137 19.89 11.30 3.20
CA ALA A 137 19.56 12.71 3.36
C ALA A 137 18.81 12.97 4.67
N GLU A 138 17.85 12.12 5.03
CA GLU A 138 17.13 12.17 6.32
C GLU A 138 18.10 12.06 7.51
N ALA A 139 19.07 11.16 7.44
CA ALA A 139 20.08 10.99 8.49
C ALA A 139 20.95 12.24 8.70
N LYS A 140 21.11 13.07 7.66
CA LYS A 140 21.86 14.33 7.69
C LYS A 140 20.98 15.55 7.95
N ASN A 141 19.65 15.37 8.04
CA ASN A 141 18.66 16.44 8.04
C ASN A 141 18.81 17.40 6.83
N ASP A 142 19.19 16.86 5.66
CA ASP A 142 19.33 17.64 4.42
C ASP A 142 17.98 17.73 3.71
N PHE A 143 17.19 18.74 4.07
CA PHE A 143 15.83 18.93 3.55
C PHE A 143 15.78 19.10 2.03
N ALA A 144 16.73 19.82 1.45
CA ALA A 144 16.81 20.05 0.01
C ALA A 144 17.09 18.75 -0.75
N ALA A 145 18.01 17.93 -0.25
CA ALA A 145 18.27 16.62 -0.84
C ALA A 145 17.06 15.67 -0.72
N VAL A 146 16.35 15.69 0.42
CA VAL A 146 15.11 14.90 0.61
C VAL A 146 14.02 15.34 -0.37
N GLU A 147 13.74 16.64 -0.50
CA GLU A 147 12.76 17.18 -1.44
C GLU A 147 13.08 16.73 -2.88
N LYS A 148 14.33 16.91 -3.32
CA LYS A 148 14.77 16.52 -4.65
C LYS A 148 14.54 15.03 -4.90
N ALA A 149 15.03 14.17 -4.01
CA ALA A 149 14.89 12.72 -4.16
C ALA A 149 13.42 12.27 -4.07
N TYR A 150 12.60 12.92 -3.25
CA TYR A 150 11.15 12.70 -3.18
C TYR A 150 10.45 13.00 -4.51
N HIS A 151 10.77 14.11 -5.17
CA HIS A 151 10.19 14.46 -6.47
C HIS A 151 10.64 13.50 -7.58
N GLU A 152 11.91 13.12 -7.58
CA GLU A 152 12.43 12.10 -8.51
C GLU A 152 11.71 10.76 -8.29
N LEU A 153 11.54 10.32 -7.05
CA LEU A 153 10.82 9.09 -6.71
C LEU A 153 9.35 9.16 -7.15
N SER A 154 8.67 10.27 -6.84
CA SER A 154 7.29 10.52 -7.24
C SER A 154 7.12 10.47 -8.77
N TYR A 155 8.08 11.02 -9.52
CA TYR A 155 8.09 10.94 -10.98
C TYR A 155 8.23 9.50 -11.48
N GLN A 156 9.16 8.72 -10.90
CA GLN A 156 9.33 7.31 -11.27
C GLN A 156 8.04 6.52 -10.99
N LEU A 157 7.44 6.70 -9.80
CA LEU A 157 6.25 5.97 -9.38
C LEU A 157 5.01 6.33 -10.22
N LYS A 158 4.85 7.59 -10.60
CA LYS A 158 3.72 8.03 -11.44
C LYS A 158 3.89 7.65 -12.91
N GLY A 159 5.09 7.84 -13.47
CA GLY A 159 5.31 7.78 -14.92
C GLY A 159 5.75 6.42 -15.46
N ARG A 160 6.42 5.59 -14.65
CA ARG A 160 7.15 4.40 -15.15
C ARG A 160 6.77 3.08 -14.49
N THR A 161 5.83 3.08 -13.55
CA THR A 161 5.38 1.86 -12.85
C THR A 161 4.69 0.85 -13.75
N ALA A 162 4.13 1.28 -14.89
CA ALA A 162 3.58 0.37 -15.90
C ALA A 162 4.59 -0.70 -16.35
N ILE A 163 5.90 -0.43 -16.30
CA ILE A 163 6.96 -1.38 -16.66
C ILE A 163 6.86 -2.66 -15.80
N LEU A 164 6.49 -2.54 -14.52
CA LEU A 164 6.34 -3.68 -13.60
C LEU A 164 5.19 -4.63 -13.97
N TYR A 165 4.32 -4.24 -14.90
CA TYR A 165 3.13 -5.00 -15.29
C TYR A 165 3.21 -5.59 -16.71
N ARG A 166 4.31 -5.35 -17.46
CA ARG A 166 4.43 -5.72 -18.88
C ARG A 166 4.80 -7.18 -19.16
N PHE A 167 5.14 -7.96 -18.15
CA PHE A 167 5.52 -9.37 -18.30
C PHE A 167 4.51 -10.33 -17.64
N SER A 168 4.56 -11.59 -18.06
CA SER A 168 3.74 -12.67 -17.51
C SER A 168 4.40 -13.34 -16.30
N GLY A 169 3.62 -13.79 -15.32
CA GLY A 169 4.14 -14.44 -14.10
C GLY A 169 3.77 -13.65 -12.85
N LYS A 170 2.67 -14.05 -12.21
CA LYS A 170 2.12 -13.37 -11.03
C LYS A 170 3.09 -13.37 -9.86
N ALA A 171 3.66 -14.53 -9.51
CA ALA A 171 4.59 -14.64 -8.38
C ALA A 171 5.81 -13.70 -8.52
N SER A 172 6.43 -13.66 -9.70
CA SER A 172 7.57 -12.77 -9.96
C SER A 172 7.19 -11.29 -9.92
N ARG A 173 5.97 -10.95 -10.38
CA ARG A 173 5.45 -9.58 -10.28
C ARG A 173 5.21 -9.18 -8.83
N ASP A 174 4.53 -10.02 -8.08
CA ASP A 174 4.20 -9.73 -6.68
C ASP A 174 5.49 -9.55 -5.86
N LEU A 175 6.51 -10.38 -6.08
CA LEU A 175 7.82 -10.20 -5.43
C LEU A 175 8.52 -8.89 -5.79
N LEU A 176 8.48 -8.47 -7.07
CA LEU A 176 9.05 -7.17 -7.45
C LEU A 176 8.27 -6.00 -6.82
N LEU A 177 6.94 -6.11 -6.76
CA LEU A 177 6.09 -5.09 -6.15
C LEU A 177 6.35 -4.99 -4.65
N ASP A 178 6.33 -6.11 -3.95
CA ASP A 178 6.53 -6.19 -2.50
C ASP A 178 7.93 -5.69 -2.11
N LYS A 179 8.97 -6.16 -2.82
CA LYS A 179 10.35 -5.82 -2.47
C LYS A 179 10.74 -4.38 -2.80
N TYR A 180 10.19 -3.82 -3.88
CA TYR A 180 10.67 -2.53 -4.41
C TYR A 180 9.60 -1.46 -4.48
N LYS A 181 8.43 -1.75 -5.07
CA LYS A 181 7.41 -0.71 -5.28
C LYS A 181 6.73 -0.31 -3.98
N GLN A 182 6.29 -1.28 -3.18
CA GLN A 182 5.57 -1.03 -1.93
C GLN A 182 6.38 -0.19 -0.93
N PRO A 183 7.67 -0.49 -0.63
CA PRO A 183 8.45 0.38 0.25
C PRO A 183 8.69 1.77 -0.36
N SER A 184 8.80 1.89 -1.68
CA SER A 184 8.88 3.19 -2.36
C SER A 184 7.60 4.00 -2.23
N ASP A 185 6.43 3.39 -2.43
CA ASP A 185 5.14 4.06 -2.24
C ASP A 185 4.98 4.53 -0.78
N GLN A 186 5.25 3.63 0.18
CA GLN A 186 5.18 3.94 1.60
C GLN A 186 6.09 5.12 1.98
N LYS A 187 7.35 5.10 1.51
CA LYS A 187 8.28 6.18 1.84
C LYS A 187 7.89 7.50 1.18
N ARG A 188 7.38 7.46 -0.04
CA ARG A 188 6.84 8.63 -0.72
C ARG A 188 5.65 9.19 0.06
N ASP A 189 4.71 8.35 0.46
CA ASP A 189 3.52 8.82 1.19
C ASP A 189 3.87 9.37 2.58
N GLU A 190 4.83 8.74 3.27
CA GLU A 190 5.40 9.23 4.54
C GLU A 190 5.99 10.65 4.41
N LEU A 191 6.69 10.92 3.30
CA LEU A 191 7.39 12.19 3.07
C LEU A 191 6.51 13.28 2.48
N MET A 192 5.28 12.99 2.09
CA MET A 192 4.39 13.94 1.41
C MET A 192 4.20 15.22 2.23
N VAL A 193 3.85 15.09 3.52
CA VAL A 193 3.64 16.24 4.41
C VAL A 193 4.97 16.93 4.76
N PRO A 194 6.04 16.23 5.22
CA PRO A 194 7.34 16.86 5.49
C PRO A 194 7.92 17.66 4.33
N VAL A 195 7.87 17.12 3.10
CA VAL A 195 8.38 17.83 1.92
C VAL A 195 7.53 19.06 1.61
N THR A 196 6.20 18.97 1.73
CA THR A 196 5.32 20.12 1.52
C THR A 196 5.60 21.25 2.50
N ILE A 197 5.87 20.93 3.77
CA ILE A 197 6.28 21.91 4.79
C ILE A 197 7.59 22.59 4.37
N TYR A 198 8.59 21.81 3.98
CA TYR A 198 9.87 22.37 3.55
C TYR A 198 9.73 23.29 2.33
N MET A 199 8.97 22.89 1.31
CA MET A 199 8.67 23.73 0.13
C MET A 199 8.07 25.08 0.54
N LYS A 200 7.13 25.06 1.50
CA LYS A 200 6.50 26.28 2.02
C LYS A 200 7.45 27.11 2.88
N LEU A 201 8.37 26.49 3.63
CA LEU A 201 9.41 27.23 4.35
C LEU A 201 10.31 28.00 3.39
N VAL A 202 10.72 27.38 2.28
CA VAL A 202 11.49 28.05 1.22
C VAL A 202 10.70 29.22 0.62
N GLU A 203 9.38 29.07 0.44
CA GLU A 203 8.49 30.15 0.01
C GLU A 203 8.43 31.30 1.03
N VAL A 204 8.29 30.99 2.33
CA VAL A 204 8.32 31.99 3.42
C VAL A 204 9.64 32.76 3.42
N GLU A 205 10.77 32.07 3.35
CA GLU A 205 12.09 32.71 3.30
C GLU A 205 12.23 33.68 2.13
N LYS A 206 11.67 33.31 0.97
CA LYS A 206 11.63 34.18 -0.21
C LYS A 206 10.76 35.42 0.05
N LEU A 207 9.55 35.25 0.57
CA LEU A 207 8.63 36.35 0.87
C LEU A 207 9.20 37.32 1.90
N VAL A 208 9.89 36.81 2.93
CA VAL A 208 10.57 37.62 3.95
C VAL A 208 11.70 38.45 3.31
N LYS A 209 12.51 37.85 2.43
CA LYS A 209 13.56 38.57 1.67
C LYS A 209 12.98 39.64 0.74
N GLU A 210 11.77 39.42 0.22
CA GLU A 210 11.03 40.38 -0.60
C GLU A 210 10.27 41.45 0.23
N GLY A 211 10.31 41.39 1.57
CA GLY A 211 9.60 42.31 2.46
C GLY A 211 8.08 42.09 2.55
N LYS A 212 7.57 40.98 1.99
CA LYS A 212 6.14 40.65 1.95
C LYS A 212 5.69 39.89 3.19
N LEU A 213 5.77 40.54 4.35
CA LEU A 213 5.54 39.88 5.65
C LEU A 213 4.10 39.38 5.84
N ASP A 214 3.10 40.08 5.30
CA ASP A 214 1.70 39.63 5.42
C ASP A 214 1.41 38.38 4.57
N GLU A 215 2.07 38.24 3.42
CA GLU A 215 2.00 37.01 2.61
C GLU A 215 2.77 35.87 3.29
N ALA A 216 3.95 36.16 3.86
CA ALA A 216 4.74 35.19 4.61
C ALA A 216 3.97 34.61 5.81
N LYS A 217 3.20 35.44 6.53
CA LYS A 217 2.32 35.00 7.63
C LYS A 217 1.25 34.01 7.17
N LYS A 218 0.57 34.27 6.05
CA LYS A 218 -0.44 33.36 5.50
C LYS A 218 0.14 32.00 5.12
N VAL A 219 1.35 31.99 4.56
CA VAL A 219 2.05 30.73 4.24
C VAL A 219 2.44 29.99 5.53
N LEU A 220 2.87 30.71 6.58
CA LEU A 220 3.15 30.12 7.89
C LEU A 220 1.93 29.50 8.57
N GLU A 221 0.75 30.12 8.51
CA GLU A 221 -0.50 29.53 9.00
C GLU A 221 -0.78 28.18 8.31
N THR A 222 -0.51 28.10 7.00
CA THR A 222 -0.62 26.84 6.25
C THR A 222 0.41 25.81 6.72
N ILE A 223 1.65 26.24 7.02
CA ILE A 223 2.69 25.36 7.56
C ILE A 223 2.27 24.80 8.92
N GLN A 224 1.72 25.63 9.81
CA GLN A 224 1.27 25.19 11.14
C GLN A 224 0.19 24.12 11.04
N ALA A 225 -0.80 24.31 10.17
CA ALA A 225 -1.82 23.29 9.90
C ALA A 225 -1.24 21.97 9.35
N LEU A 226 -0.14 22.04 8.58
CA LEU A 226 0.56 20.84 8.09
C LEU A 226 1.41 20.18 9.17
N VAL A 227 2.01 20.95 10.10
CA VAL A 227 2.78 20.40 11.23
C VAL A 227 1.89 19.54 12.11
N GLU A 228 0.62 19.91 12.31
CA GLU A 228 -0.37 19.11 13.05
C GLU A 228 -0.66 17.74 12.38
N GLN A 229 -0.40 17.61 11.08
CA GLN A 229 -0.55 16.35 10.34
C GLN A 229 0.69 15.45 10.42
N LEU A 230 1.80 15.93 11.00
CA LEU A 230 3.00 15.12 11.16
C LEU A 230 2.80 14.04 12.25
N PRO A 231 3.35 12.83 12.07
CA PRO A 231 3.21 11.76 13.05
C PRO A 231 3.88 12.12 14.38
N THR A 232 3.10 12.07 15.48
CA THR A 232 3.52 12.43 16.85
C THR A 232 4.20 11.29 17.62
N THR A 233 4.05 10.03 17.18
CA THR A 233 4.69 8.85 17.78
C THR A 233 5.80 8.31 16.87
N GLY A 234 7.01 8.11 17.40
CA GLY A 234 8.14 7.55 16.61
C GLY A 234 8.82 8.55 15.67
N THR A 235 8.59 9.84 15.87
CA THR A 235 9.06 10.94 15.00
C THR A 235 10.57 10.89 14.75
N SER A 236 10.95 10.74 13.48
CA SER A 236 12.34 10.67 13.03
C SER A 236 13.11 11.94 13.38
N SER A 237 14.45 11.86 13.46
CA SER A 237 15.31 13.04 13.67
C SER A 237 15.05 14.13 12.64
N PHE A 238 14.79 13.71 11.39
CA PHE A 238 14.44 14.58 10.27
C PHE A 238 13.19 15.42 10.55
N VAL A 239 12.09 14.78 10.95
CA VAL A 239 10.83 15.49 11.24
C VAL A 239 10.98 16.43 12.45
N LYS A 240 11.73 16.02 13.49
CA LYS A 240 12.02 16.89 14.63
C LYS A 240 12.79 18.14 14.23
N GLU A 241 13.81 18.00 13.39
CA GLU A 241 14.60 19.14 12.92
C GLU A 241 13.80 20.05 11.99
N LEU A 242 12.88 19.48 11.19
CA LEU A 242 11.95 20.25 10.37
C LEU A 242 11.05 21.13 11.24
N VAL A 243 10.45 20.58 12.29
CA VAL A 243 9.59 21.34 13.22
C VAL A 243 10.37 22.46 13.90
N LYS A 244 11.59 22.21 14.38
CA LYS A 244 12.45 23.28 14.92
C LYS A 244 12.74 24.38 13.89
N THR A 245 12.85 24.04 12.62
CA THR A 245 13.07 25.02 11.55
C THR A 245 11.81 25.85 11.34
N VAL A 246 10.62 25.24 11.41
CA VAL A 246 9.34 25.97 11.42
C VAL A 246 9.27 26.95 12.59
N ASP A 247 9.63 26.52 13.80
CA ASP A 247 9.60 27.37 15.00
C ASP A 247 10.50 28.61 14.83
N LYS A 248 11.74 28.41 14.37
CA LYS A 248 12.69 29.50 14.08
C LYS A 248 12.16 30.49 13.06
N VAL A 249 11.58 30.02 11.96
CA VAL A 249 11.02 30.90 10.91
C VAL A 249 9.78 31.63 11.43
N THR A 250 8.99 31.00 12.29
CA THR A 250 7.83 31.63 12.94
C THR A 250 8.26 32.82 13.80
N GLU A 251 9.36 32.71 14.56
CA GLU A 251 9.90 33.83 15.35
C GLU A 251 10.34 35.02 14.49
N VAL A 252 10.88 34.77 13.29
CA VAL A 252 11.33 35.84 12.37
C VAL A 252 10.16 36.60 11.75
N VAL A 253 9.02 35.94 11.54
CA VAL A 253 7.83 36.51 10.90
C VAL A 253 6.81 37.04 11.92
N ALA A 254 6.97 36.70 13.20
CA ALA A 254 6.17 37.25 14.29
C ALA A 254 6.27 38.79 14.31
N PRO A 255 5.15 39.51 14.51
CA PRO A 255 5.21 40.96 14.59
C PRO A 255 6.09 41.38 15.78
N VAL A 256 7.07 42.26 15.52
CA VAL A 256 7.73 43.01 16.60
C VAL A 256 6.62 43.70 17.38
N ALA A 257 6.41 43.31 18.63
CA ALA A 257 5.36 43.86 19.46
C ALA A 257 5.48 45.40 19.46
N PRO A 258 4.40 46.16 19.19
CA PRO A 258 4.42 47.60 19.44
C PRO A 258 4.65 47.78 20.93
N VAL A 259 5.73 48.46 21.31
CA VAL A 259 5.93 48.97 22.67
C VAL A 259 4.84 49.99 22.98
N THR A 260 3.74 49.55 23.57
CA THR A 260 2.72 50.44 24.13
C THR A 260 3.19 50.98 25.48
N PRO A 261 3.24 52.32 25.68
CA PRO A 261 3.47 52.92 27.00
C PRO A 261 2.33 52.57 27.98
N PRO A 262 2.58 52.59 29.30
CA PRO A 262 1.57 52.21 30.28
C PRO A 262 0.50 53.30 30.39
N ALA A 263 -0.75 52.95 30.04
CA ALA A 263 -1.93 53.74 30.35
C ALA A 263 -2.82 52.97 31.32
N ALA A 264 -3.07 53.63 32.46
CA ALA A 264 -3.95 53.21 33.53
C ALA A 264 -5.42 53.21 33.10
N GLY A 265 -6.23 52.40 33.79
CA GLY A 265 -7.64 52.70 34.01
C GLY A 265 -8.64 51.65 33.52
N GLY A 266 -9.14 50.85 34.47
CA GLY A 266 -10.59 50.76 34.71
C GLY A 266 -11.46 49.92 33.78
N GLY A 267 -11.88 48.75 34.29
CA GLY A 267 -13.31 48.48 34.52
C GLY A 267 -14.12 47.84 33.39
N GLY A 268 -14.56 46.60 33.67
CA GLY A 268 -15.99 46.26 33.52
C GLY A 268 -16.42 45.34 32.36
N GLY A 269 -16.57 44.05 32.68
CA GLY A 269 -17.83 43.30 32.52
C GLY A 269 -18.33 42.94 31.12
N GLY A 270 -18.39 41.63 30.83
CA GLY A 270 -19.18 41.09 29.72
C GLY A 270 -18.82 39.67 29.30
N GLY A 271 -18.71 38.73 30.25
CA GLY A 271 -18.40 37.33 29.97
C GLY A 271 -19.61 36.56 29.42
N GLY A 272 -19.80 36.59 28.10
CA GLY A 272 -20.59 35.59 27.38
C GLY A 272 -19.75 34.33 27.21
N GLY A 273 -20.02 33.30 28.02
CA GLY A 273 -19.35 32.01 27.92
C GLY A 273 -19.81 31.26 26.67
N GLU A 274 -19.15 31.50 25.54
CA GLU A 274 -19.16 30.56 24.42
C GLU A 274 -18.39 29.31 24.87
N THR A 275 -19.12 28.26 25.25
CA THR A 275 -18.53 26.93 25.42
C THR A 275 -18.04 26.47 24.05
N SER A 276 -16.74 26.64 23.79
CA SER A 276 -16.11 26.15 22.57
C SER A 276 -16.19 24.63 22.55
N GLN A 277 -17.17 24.08 21.80
CA GLN A 277 -17.32 22.64 21.61
C GLN A 277 -16.05 22.06 20.96
N THR A 278 -15.53 20.96 21.49
CA THR A 278 -14.38 20.26 20.90
C THR A 278 -14.80 19.45 19.67
N GLY A 279 -13.86 19.04 18.82
CA GLY A 279 -14.18 18.13 17.70
C GLY A 279 -14.80 16.80 18.17
N ASN A 280 -14.40 16.32 19.36
CA ASN A 280 -15.02 15.14 19.99
C ASN A 280 -16.50 15.38 20.34
N ASP A 281 -16.85 16.57 20.83
CA ASP A 281 -18.23 16.93 21.18
C ASP A 281 -19.11 17.01 19.92
N LEU A 282 -18.57 17.60 18.85
CA LEU A 282 -19.24 17.69 17.55
C LEU A 282 -19.47 16.30 16.94
N LEU A 283 -18.46 15.42 16.98
CA LEU A 283 -18.60 14.05 16.48
C LEU A 283 -19.64 13.27 17.28
N LYS A 284 -19.62 13.37 18.61
CA LYS A 284 -20.61 12.72 19.47
C LYS A 284 -22.02 13.18 19.13
N ALA A 285 -22.24 14.48 18.98
CA ALA A 285 -23.54 15.04 18.60
C ALA A 285 -24.01 14.52 17.22
N ALA A 286 -23.09 14.41 16.26
CA ALA A 286 -23.40 13.86 14.94
C ALA A 286 -23.80 12.37 15.01
N LEU A 287 -23.11 11.57 15.83
CA LEU A 287 -23.41 10.15 16.03
C LEU A 287 -24.77 9.94 16.71
N GLU A 288 -25.06 10.71 17.75
CA GLU A 288 -26.36 10.67 18.45
C GLU A 288 -27.51 11.01 17.49
N LYS A 289 -27.34 12.04 16.66
CA LYS A 289 -28.32 12.44 15.65
C LYS A 289 -28.59 11.33 14.62
N GLN A 290 -27.55 10.67 14.11
CA GLN A 290 -27.70 9.62 13.11
C GLN A 290 -28.31 8.34 13.68
N ILE A 291 -27.98 7.98 14.92
CA ILE A 291 -28.61 6.83 15.59
C ILE A 291 -30.11 7.06 15.80
N GLN A 292 -30.51 8.27 16.19
CA GLN A 292 -31.93 8.60 16.34
C GLN A 292 -32.68 8.56 15.01
N ALA A 293 -32.03 8.92 13.90
CA ALA A 293 -32.62 8.88 12.57
C ALA A 293 -32.72 7.45 11.98
N GLY A 294 -31.81 6.54 12.37
CA GLY A 294 -31.64 5.24 11.72
C GLY A 294 -32.11 4.00 12.48
N ASN A 295 -32.53 4.12 13.75
CA ASN A 295 -32.90 2.97 14.60
C ASN A 295 -34.32 2.39 14.35
N ALA A 296 -34.88 2.61 13.17
CA ALA A 296 -36.24 2.17 12.84
C ALA A 296 -36.26 0.72 12.33
N SER A 297 -36.55 -0.20 13.25
CA SER A 297 -36.95 -1.61 13.05
C SER A 297 -36.00 -2.53 12.27
N GLY A 298 -35.31 -3.40 13.01
CA GLY A 298 -34.60 -4.57 12.50
C GLY A 298 -34.29 -5.57 13.60
N ASP A 299 -33.66 -6.69 13.20
CA ASP A 299 -33.21 -7.79 14.07
C ASP A 299 -31.98 -7.42 14.92
N VAL A 300 -31.36 -6.27 14.62
CA VAL A 300 -30.26 -5.67 15.37
C VAL A 300 -30.61 -4.22 15.71
N LEU A 301 -30.33 -3.79 16.95
CA LEU A 301 -30.45 -2.40 17.39
C LEU A 301 -29.09 -1.85 17.82
N VAL A 302 -28.78 -0.61 17.47
CA VAL A 302 -27.52 0.04 17.85
C VAL A 302 -27.83 1.29 18.65
N SER A 303 -27.36 1.39 19.89
CA SER A 303 -27.54 2.57 20.75
C SER A 303 -26.20 3.09 21.25
N LEU A 304 -26.00 4.41 21.32
CA LEU A 304 -24.78 5.01 21.86
C LEU A 304 -25.00 5.49 23.30
N SER A 305 -24.09 5.12 24.19
CA SER A 305 -23.97 5.67 25.54
C SER A 305 -22.51 6.03 25.79
N GLY A 306 -22.23 7.33 25.93
CA GLY A 306 -20.86 7.84 25.98
C GLY A 306 -20.11 7.51 24.69
N LYS A 307 -19.09 6.65 24.79
CA LYS A 307 -18.26 6.17 23.66
C LYS A 307 -18.55 4.72 23.28
N THR A 308 -19.60 4.13 23.86
CA THR A 308 -19.94 2.72 23.64
C THR A 308 -21.23 2.60 22.84
N PHE A 309 -21.14 2.03 21.65
CA PHE A 309 -22.27 1.52 20.88
C PHE A 309 -22.68 0.16 21.46
N THR A 310 -23.85 0.05 22.05
CA THR A 310 -24.45 -1.24 22.40
C THR A 310 -25.19 -1.77 21.20
N VAL A 311 -24.82 -2.96 20.74
CA VAL A 311 -25.48 -3.70 19.65
C VAL A 311 -26.34 -4.78 20.29
N LYS A 312 -27.66 -4.64 20.27
CA LYS A 312 -28.60 -5.66 20.76
C LYS A 312 -29.07 -6.54 19.61
N VAL A 313 -28.80 -7.84 19.72
CA VAL A 313 -29.22 -8.85 18.75
C VAL A 313 -30.56 -9.44 19.20
N LYS A 314 -31.63 -9.23 18.43
CA LYS A 314 -32.99 -9.72 18.76
C LYS A 314 -33.26 -11.13 18.29
N LYS A 315 -32.59 -11.56 17.22
CA LYS A 315 -32.76 -12.89 16.61
C LYS A 315 -31.40 -13.59 16.53
N ALA A 316 -31.34 -14.85 16.94
CA ALA A 316 -30.09 -15.61 16.97
C ALA A 316 -29.47 -15.78 15.56
N GLU A 317 -30.31 -15.82 14.52
CA GLU A 317 -29.90 -15.92 13.11
C GLU A 317 -29.43 -14.60 12.49
N SER A 318 -29.37 -13.51 13.26
CA SER A 318 -28.87 -12.22 12.75
C SER A 318 -27.43 -12.38 12.31
N THR A 319 -27.10 -11.85 11.13
CA THR A 319 -25.76 -11.97 10.56
C THR A 319 -24.96 -10.68 10.70
N LEU A 320 -23.67 -10.77 10.41
CA LEU A 320 -22.80 -9.62 10.32
C LEU A 320 -23.32 -8.59 9.29
N GLY A 321 -23.91 -9.04 8.18
CA GLY A 321 -24.61 -8.17 7.24
C GLY A 321 -25.80 -7.42 7.87
N SER A 322 -26.56 -8.07 8.77
CA SER A 322 -27.63 -7.40 9.52
C SER A 322 -27.08 -6.30 10.45
N PHE A 323 -25.96 -6.56 11.12
CA PHE A 323 -25.27 -5.54 11.93
C PHE A 323 -24.77 -4.38 11.07
N THR A 324 -24.06 -4.67 9.97
CA THR A 324 -23.52 -3.65 9.07
C THR A 324 -24.63 -2.74 8.57
N ASN A 325 -25.79 -3.29 8.19
CA ASN A 325 -26.97 -2.53 7.81
C ASN A 325 -27.50 -1.65 8.95
N ALA A 326 -27.59 -2.17 10.18
CA ALA A 326 -28.03 -1.40 11.35
C ALA A 326 -27.02 -0.30 11.76
N ALA A 327 -25.74 -0.50 11.49
CA ALA A 327 -24.67 0.44 11.79
C ALA A 327 -24.41 1.46 10.67
N LYS A 328 -25.05 1.33 9.49
CA LYS A 328 -24.94 2.29 8.37
C LYS A 328 -25.09 3.77 8.78
N PRO A 329 -26.06 4.16 9.62
CA PRO A 329 -26.19 5.55 10.06
C PRO A 329 -24.98 6.02 10.87
N VAL A 330 -24.42 5.15 11.72
CA VAL A 330 -23.20 5.42 12.49
C VAL A 330 -22.02 5.61 11.54
N PHE A 331 -21.88 4.75 10.54
CA PHE A 331 -20.83 4.84 9.53
C PHE A 331 -20.97 6.07 8.62
N ALA A 332 -22.20 6.47 8.30
CA ALA A 332 -22.48 7.70 7.56
C ALA A 332 -22.10 8.95 8.38
N ALA A 333 -22.32 8.93 9.70
CA ALA A 333 -21.90 10.01 10.60
C ALA A 333 -20.38 10.22 10.56
N PHE A 334 -19.62 9.12 10.51
CA PHE A 334 -18.18 9.17 10.29
C PHE A 334 -17.87 9.69 8.89
N LYS A 335 -18.44 9.14 7.81
CA LYS A 335 -18.12 9.56 6.44
C LYS A 335 -18.38 11.04 6.16
N GLY A 336 -19.52 11.57 6.60
CA GLY A 336 -19.94 12.94 6.29
C GLY A 336 -19.14 14.03 6.99
N ASN A 337 -18.42 13.67 8.06
CA ASN A 337 -17.81 14.64 8.96
C ASN A 337 -16.37 14.30 9.33
N THR A 338 -15.72 13.33 8.66
CA THR A 338 -14.41 12.83 9.09
C THR A 338 -13.52 12.32 7.96
N VAL A 339 -12.20 12.49 8.14
CA VAL A 339 -11.16 11.75 7.40
C VAL A 339 -10.64 10.67 8.33
N VAL A 340 -11.03 9.40 8.15
CA VAL A 340 -10.63 8.33 9.07
C VAL A 340 -9.24 7.80 8.74
N ASN A 341 -8.22 8.19 9.52
CA ASN A 341 -6.83 7.79 9.20
C ASN A 341 -6.51 6.32 9.50
N SER A 342 -7.20 5.71 10.46
CA SER A 342 -7.00 4.32 10.85
C SER A 342 -8.28 3.73 11.43
N VAL A 343 -8.50 2.45 11.22
CA VAL A 343 -9.50 1.65 11.96
C VAL A 343 -8.76 0.49 12.61
N VAL A 344 -8.82 0.41 13.93
CA VAL A 344 -8.25 -0.71 14.70
C VAL A 344 -9.39 -1.51 15.29
N VAL A 345 -9.69 -2.67 14.70
CA VAL A 345 -10.63 -3.65 15.24
C VAL A 345 -9.88 -4.56 16.21
N LYS A 346 -10.30 -4.53 17.47
CA LYS A 346 -9.87 -5.51 18.49
C LYS A 346 -11.06 -6.40 18.80
N TYR A 347 -10.91 -7.71 18.73
CA TYR A 347 -11.90 -8.66 19.24
C TYR A 347 -11.19 -9.85 19.89
N ILE A 348 -11.88 -10.53 20.80
CA ILE A 348 -11.31 -11.64 21.56
C ILE A 348 -11.82 -12.95 20.94
N ALA A 349 -10.93 -13.76 20.37
CA ALA A 349 -11.27 -15.10 19.88
C ALA A 349 -10.49 -16.16 20.66
N GLY A 350 -11.21 -17.09 21.30
CA GLY A 350 -10.59 -18.19 22.05
C GLY A 350 -9.68 -17.71 23.19
N GLY A 351 -10.01 -16.57 23.81
CA GLY A 351 -9.23 -15.98 24.91
C GLY A 351 -8.01 -15.16 24.50
N ASN A 352 -7.77 -14.95 23.19
CA ASN A 352 -6.68 -14.12 22.69
C ASN A 352 -7.21 -12.85 22.02
N ASP A 353 -6.51 -11.73 22.25
CA ASP A 353 -6.74 -10.49 21.52
C ASP A 353 -6.28 -10.64 20.08
N VAL A 354 -7.22 -10.45 19.15
CA VAL A 354 -6.91 -10.31 17.73
C VAL A 354 -7.07 -8.85 17.35
N ILE A 355 -5.96 -8.23 16.94
CA ILE A 355 -5.89 -6.83 16.55
C ILE A 355 -5.74 -6.76 15.04
N ILE A 356 -6.70 -6.13 14.39
CA ILE A 356 -6.69 -5.85 12.96
C ILE A 356 -6.63 -4.33 12.80
N SER A 357 -5.50 -3.82 12.34
CA SER A 357 -5.35 -2.42 12.02
C SER A 357 -5.40 -2.23 10.51
N ASN A 358 -6.34 -1.42 10.03
CA ASN A 358 -6.34 -0.92 8.67
C ASN A 358 -6.04 0.58 8.70
N SER A 359 -4.83 0.96 8.28
CA SER A 359 -4.40 2.36 8.12
C SER A 359 -4.73 2.84 6.71
N ASN A 360 -5.00 4.14 6.55
CA ASN A 360 -5.33 4.82 5.29
C ASN A 360 -6.74 4.53 4.75
N VAL A 361 -7.74 4.60 5.62
CA VAL A 361 -9.16 4.53 5.24
C VAL A 361 -9.54 5.86 4.59
N ASN A 362 -9.27 6.00 3.28
CA ASN A 362 -9.66 7.18 2.52
C ASN A 362 -11.17 7.45 2.68
N SER A 363 -11.59 8.71 2.83
CA SER A 363 -13.00 9.14 2.86
C SER A 363 -13.78 8.76 1.59
N ASP A 364 -13.08 8.44 0.50
CA ASP A 364 -13.68 7.89 -0.73
C ASP A 364 -14.05 6.39 -0.61
N GLN A 365 -13.46 5.65 0.34
CA GLN A 365 -13.88 4.28 0.62
C GLN A 365 -15.11 4.33 1.54
N ASP A 366 -16.15 3.57 1.20
CA ASP A 366 -17.25 3.39 2.12
C ASP A 366 -16.72 2.75 3.40
N PHE A 367 -16.88 3.44 4.53
CA PHE A 367 -16.42 2.97 5.85
C PHE A 367 -16.98 1.57 6.17
N GLU A 368 -18.16 1.26 5.64
CA GLU A 368 -18.76 -0.07 5.55
C GLU A 368 -17.83 -1.12 4.91
N VAL A 369 -17.25 -0.81 3.75
CA VAL A 369 -16.33 -1.70 3.02
C VAL A 369 -15.06 -1.95 3.82
N VAL A 370 -14.56 -0.93 4.53
CA VAL A 370 -13.37 -1.07 5.38
C VAL A 370 -13.63 -2.03 6.54
N ILE A 371 -14.80 -1.90 7.18
CA ILE A 371 -15.20 -2.77 8.29
C ILE A 371 -15.45 -4.20 7.79
N SER A 372 -16.19 -4.38 6.70
CA SER A 372 -16.39 -5.70 6.08
C SER A 372 -15.07 -6.36 5.71
N LYS A 373 -14.09 -5.61 5.19
CA LYS A 373 -12.74 -6.12 4.89
C LYS A 373 -11.96 -6.50 6.15
N ALA A 374 -12.01 -5.67 7.20
CA ALA A 374 -11.34 -5.97 8.46
C ALA A 374 -11.91 -7.25 9.08
N LEU A 375 -13.23 -7.39 9.13
CA LEU A 375 -13.90 -8.58 9.64
C LEU A 375 -13.60 -9.83 8.79
N ALA A 376 -13.53 -9.68 7.46
CA ALA A 376 -13.14 -10.77 6.57
C ALA A 376 -11.70 -11.27 6.79
N GLN A 377 -10.77 -10.40 7.18
CA GLN A 377 -9.38 -10.80 7.48
C GLN A 377 -9.26 -11.77 8.66
N VAL A 378 -10.28 -11.82 9.51
CA VAL A 378 -10.35 -12.73 10.66
C VAL A 378 -11.36 -13.84 10.47
N GLY A 379 -11.71 -14.12 9.21
CA GLY A 379 -12.57 -15.22 8.83
C GLY A 379 -14.06 -14.94 9.06
N LEU A 380 -14.45 -13.74 9.48
CA LEU A 380 -15.84 -13.34 9.65
C LEU A 380 -16.38 -12.81 8.32
N LYS A 381 -17.29 -13.56 7.74
CA LYS A 381 -17.95 -13.21 6.47
C LYS A 381 -19.28 -12.51 6.76
N GLU A 382 -19.85 -11.83 5.77
CA GLU A 382 -21.14 -11.14 5.93
C GLU A 382 -22.30 -12.07 6.32
N ASP A 383 -22.22 -13.36 5.96
CA ASP A 383 -23.17 -14.42 6.31
C ASP A 383 -22.86 -15.09 7.66
N SER A 384 -21.78 -14.71 8.34
CA SER A 384 -21.50 -15.19 9.70
C SER A 384 -22.55 -14.66 10.67
N THR A 385 -23.05 -15.53 11.55
CA THR A 385 -23.99 -15.18 12.61
C THR A 385 -23.33 -14.21 13.61
N LEU A 386 -24.11 -13.38 14.29
CA LEU A 386 -23.60 -12.42 15.29
C LEU A 386 -23.31 -13.06 16.65
N ASP A 387 -23.73 -14.31 16.87
CA ASP A 387 -23.50 -15.08 18.10
C ASP A 387 -22.03 -15.14 18.49
N ILE A 388 -21.13 -15.27 17.50
CA ILE A 388 -19.67 -15.25 17.69
C ILE A 388 -19.12 -13.92 18.23
N LEU A 389 -19.91 -12.85 18.20
CA LEU A 389 -19.53 -11.54 18.74
C LEU A 389 -20.25 -11.23 20.05
N ILE A 390 -21.28 -11.98 20.44
CA ILE A 390 -21.98 -11.77 21.72
C ILE A 390 -20.98 -11.89 22.86
N ASP A 391 -21.08 -10.97 23.83
CA ASP A 391 -20.15 -10.83 24.97
C ASP A 391 -18.71 -10.44 24.58
N HIS A 392 -18.50 -10.05 23.32
CA HIS A 392 -17.25 -9.47 22.84
C HIS A 392 -17.43 -7.99 22.48
N ASP A 393 -16.34 -7.24 22.66
CA ASP A 393 -16.24 -5.83 22.29
C ASP A 393 -15.42 -5.69 21.01
N VAL A 394 -15.93 -4.87 20.08
CA VAL A 394 -15.23 -4.46 18.86
C VAL A 394 -14.91 -2.98 18.99
N THR A 395 -13.64 -2.67 19.21
CA THR A 395 -13.20 -1.27 19.29
C THR A 395 -12.95 -0.69 17.90
N PHE A 396 -13.19 0.61 17.73
CA PHE A 396 -12.73 1.45 16.63
C PHE A 396 -11.98 2.66 17.21
N GLU A 397 -10.73 2.85 16.83
CA GLU A 397 -10.02 4.12 17.03
C GLU A 397 -10.25 4.97 15.79
N VAL A 398 -10.86 6.14 15.95
CA VAL A 398 -11.25 7.04 14.85
C VAL A 398 -10.60 8.40 15.07
N LYS A 399 -9.85 8.86 14.07
CA LYS A 399 -9.17 10.16 14.07
C LYS A 399 -9.61 10.93 12.86
N GLY A 400 -9.83 12.24 12.97
CA GLY A 400 -10.24 13.09 11.84
C GLY A 400 -10.51 14.53 12.24
N THR A 401 -11.24 15.26 11.40
CA THR A 401 -11.66 16.65 11.64
C THR A 401 -13.14 16.83 11.31
N ILE A 402 -13.89 17.56 12.15
CA ILE A 402 -15.30 17.94 11.97
C ILE A 402 -15.44 19.45 12.18
N ASP A 403 -16.04 20.16 11.22
CA ASP A 403 -16.14 21.62 11.21
C ASP A 403 -14.81 22.35 11.52
N GLY A 404 -13.72 21.82 10.97
CA GLY A 404 -12.36 22.35 11.18
C GLY A 404 -11.74 22.03 12.54
N LYS A 405 -12.42 21.28 13.42
CA LYS A 405 -11.89 20.86 14.73
C LYS A 405 -11.45 19.40 14.68
N SER A 406 -10.23 19.12 15.13
CA SER A 406 -9.71 17.76 15.21
C SER A 406 -10.40 16.95 16.31
N PHE A 407 -10.49 15.65 16.08
CA PHE A 407 -10.95 14.67 17.05
C PHE A 407 -10.08 13.40 16.92
N ASP A 408 -9.83 12.76 18.05
CA ASP A 408 -9.13 11.48 18.17
C ASP A 408 -9.81 10.74 19.31
N ASP A 409 -10.66 9.78 18.94
CA ASP A 409 -11.46 9.09 19.91
C ASP A 409 -11.61 7.59 19.63
N LYS A 410 -11.90 6.86 20.69
CA LYS A 410 -12.06 5.41 20.71
C LYS A 410 -13.51 5.09 20.99
N TYR A 411 -14.16 4.44 20.03
CA TYR A 411 -15.52 3.95 20.15
C TYR A 411 -15.53 2.43 20.29
N THR A 412 -16.43 1.89 21.11
CA THR A 412 -16.53 0.44 21.34
C THR A 412 -17.91 -0.05 20.97
N PHE A 413 -18.01 -1.11 20.18
CA PHE A 413 -19.25 -1.81 19.89
C PHE A 413 -19.32 -3.04 20.78
N SER A 414 -20.24 -3.02 21.74
CA SER A 414 -20.48 -4.12 22.67
C SER A 414 -21.71 -4.89 22.22
N PHE A 415 -21.53 -6.15 21.85
CA PHE A 415 -22.61 -6.99 21.33
C PHE A 415 -23.26 -7.75 22.48
N LYS A 416 -24.58 -7.61 22.61
CA LYS A 416 -25.36 -8.20 23.70
C LYS A 416 -26.55 -8.96 23.15
N GLU A 417 -26.82 -10.09 23.77
CA GLU A 417 -28.08 -10.80 23.57
C GLU A 417 -29.23 -9.96 24.12
N ASN A 418 -30.31 -9.85 23.34
CA ASN A 418 -31.52 -9.19 23.80
C ASN A 418 -32.31 -10.17 24.68
N LYS A 419 -31.96 -10.23 25.97
CA LYS A 419 -32.72 -10.98 26.98
C LYS A 419 -34.11 -10.42 27.21
#